data_AF-A0A8B8AVV1-F1
#
_entry.id   AF-A0A8B8AVV1-F1
#
_cell.length_a   1.000
_cell.length_b   1.000
_cell.length_c   1.000
_cell.angle_alpha   90.00
_cell.angle_beta   90.00
_cell.angle_gamma   90.00
#
_symmetry.space_group_name_H-M   'P 1'
#
loop_
_entity.id
_entity.type
_entity.pdbx_description
1 polymer ?
#
loop_
_entity_poly.entity_id
_entity_poly.type
_entity_poly.pdbx_seq_one_letter_code
_entity_poly.pdbx_strand_id
1 'polypeptide(L)'
;MEIEGYQFEPEFTEDEIKSQNLPSSPVISVNERGMSLDWCTCENCTILPTFNECLCCNEFDHYVTDYINSHTKCISLHPDFDTVCLNPVILETAYIIYIRYKSQRGRAPDHLNNKQSRLMAYRQFINWVRRGQHLGKKFRVVIPSCVVTKIRGAFPSEDGNYEGFHEASDSDTDSE
;
A
#
# COMPACT_ATOMS: atom_id res chain seq x y z
N MET A 1 -35.51 -16.91 5.05
CA MET A 1 -35.47 -15.49 5.40
C MET A 1 -34.31 -14.92 4.61
N GLU A 2 -34.58 -14.29 3.48
CA GLU A 2 -33.55 -13.60 2.69
C GLU A 2 -33.25 -12.29 3.42
N ILE A 3 -32.03 -12.15 3.94
CA ILE A 3 -31.58 -10.92 4.57
C ILE A 3 -31.02 -10.05 3.45
N GLU A 4 -31.80 -9.07 3.01
CA GLU A 4 -31.28 -8.02 2.13
C GLU A 4 -30.40 -7.07 2.95
N GLY A 5 -29.16 -6.88 2.50
CA GLY A 5 -28.22 -5.95 3.13
C GLY A 5 -28.63 -4.48 2.93
N TYR A 6 -27.92 -3.58 3.60
CA TYR A 6 -28.05 -2.14 3.35
C TYR A 6 -27.82 -1.82 1.86
N GLN A 7 -28.78 -1.18 1.19
CA GLN A 7 -28.79 -1.04 -0.28
C GLN A 7 -28.38 0.35 -0.79
N PHE A 8 -28.12 1.32 0.07
CA PHE A 8 -27.76 2.67 -0.36
C PHE A 8 -26.24 2.81 -0.42
N GLU A 9 -25.71 3.15 -1.59
CA GLU A 9 -24.29 3.48 -1.75
C GLU A 9 -24.07 5.00 -1.64
N PRO A 10 -22.88 5.47 -1.22
CA PRO A 10 -22.54 6.88 -1.31
C PRO A 10 -22.55 7.32 -2.78
N GLU A 11 -23.49 8.18 -3.16
CA GLU A 11 -23.55 8.75 -4.51
C GLU A 11 -22.55 9.90 -4.64
N PHE A 12 -21.74 9.88 -5.70
CA PHE A 12 -20.85 10.99 -6.06
C PHE A 12 -21.47 11.77 -7.21
N THR A 13 -21.41 13.10 -7.14
CA THR A 13 -21.81 13.96 -8.26
C THR A 13 -20.80 13.88 -9.40
N GLU A 14 -21.23 14.15 -10.64
CA GLU A 14 -20.30 14.14 -11.79
C GLU A 14 -19.13 15.12 -11.64
N ASP A 15 -19.36 16.24 -10.95
CA ASP A 15 -18.36 17.27 -10.72
C ASP A 15 -17.31 16.80 -9.70
N GLU A 16 -17.72 16.05 -8.66
CA GLU A 16 -16.80 15.40 -7.72
C GLU A 16 -15.93 14.36 -8.43
N ILE A 17 -16.51 13.55 -9.32
CA ILE A 17 -15.77 12.54 -10.10
C ILE A 17 -14.71 13.20 -11.00
N LYS A 18 -15.04 14.32 -11.66
CA LYS A 18 -14.10 15.04 -12.55
C LYS A 18 -12.92 15.64 -11.77
N SER A 19 -13.17 16.18 -10.58
CA SER A 19 -12.12 16.81 -9.74
C SER A 19 -11.07 15.83 -9.21
N GLN A 20 -11.38 14.53 -9.15
CA GLN A 20 -10.52 13.48 -8.58
C GLN A 20 -9.59 12.81 -9.61
N ASN A 21 -9.72 13.11 -10.90
CA ASN A 21 -8.85 12.59 -11.96
C ASN A 21 -7.55 13.40 -12.04
N LEU A 22 -6.67 13.19 -11.06
CA LEU A 22 -5.29 13.70 -11.08
C LEU A 22 -4.42 12.83 -12.00
N PRO A 23 -3.45 13.44 -12.73
CA PRO A 23 -2.57 12.71 -13.63
C PRO A 23 -1.77 11.66 -12.85
N SER A 24 -1.71 10.45 -13.40
CA SER A 24 -0.89 9.38 -12.87
C SER A 24 0.58 9.83 -12.79
N SER A 25 1.12 9.97 -11.58
CA SER A 25 2.54 10.28 -11.41
C SER A 25 3.40 9.18 -12.05
N PRO A 26 4.47 9.56 -12.77
CA PRO A 26 5.37 8.60 -13.38
C PRO A 26 6.01 7.73 -12.29
N VAL A 27 6.01 6.42 -12.54
CA VAL A 27 6.69 5.43 -11.68
C VAL A 27 8.18 5.77 -11.67
N ILE A 28 8.71 6.09 -10.49
CA ILE A 28 10.12 6.46 -10.33
C ILE A 28 10.98 5.21 -10.51
N SER A 29 11.80 5.21 -11.56
CA SER A 29 12.85 4.21 -11.76
C SER A 29 13.97 4.47 -10.76
N VAL A 30 14.07 3.63 -9.72
CA VAL A 30 15.10 3.77 -8.68
C VAL A 30 16.39 3.11 -9.16
N ASN A 31 17.28 3.86 -9.80
CA ASN A 31 18.60 3.36 -10.15
C ASN A 31 19.50 3.27 -8.90
N GLU A 32 20.01 2.05 -8.62
CA GLU A 32 21.23 1.73 -7.84
C GLU A 32 21.42 2.40 -6.46
N ARG A 33 20.36 2.62 -5.68
CA ARG A 33 20.48 3.09 -4.28
C ARG A 33 20.45 1.90 -3.34
N GLY A 34 21.57 1.51 -2.73
CA GLY A 34 21.54 0.32 -1.85
C GLY A 34 22.65 0.18 -0.83
N MET A 35 23.60 1.13 -0.77
CA MET A 35 24.71 1.06 0.19
C MET A 35 24.82 2.28 1.11
N SER A 36 24.01 3.32 0.92
CA SER A 36 24.00 4.53 1.74
C SER A 36 22.57 5.01 2.00
N LEU A 37 22.38 5.84 3.02
CA LEU A 37 21.12 6.53 3.36
C LEU A 37 21.09 7.99 2.89
N ASP A 38 22.05 8.42 2.06
CA ASP A 38 22.13 9.82 1.58
C ASP A 38 20.90 10.31 0.79
N TRP A 39 20.08 9.37 0.30
CA TRP A 39 18.80 9.65 -0.37
C TRP A 39 17.63 9.82 0.61
N CYS A 40 17.79 9.45 1.88
CA CYS A 40 16.73 9.59 2.86
C CYS A 40 16.64 11.03 3.38
N THR A 41 15.50 11.66 3.16
CA THR A 41 15.20 13.00 3.68
C THR A 41 14.15 12.99 4.80
N CYS A 42 13.54 11.83 5.09
CA CYS A 42 12.54 11.68 6.15
C CYS A 42 13.11 11.15 7.47
N GLU A 43 14.41 10.84 7.52
CA GLU A 43 15.16 10.38 8.70
C GLU A 43 14.72 8.99 9.26
N ASN A 44 13.79 8.30 8.60
CA ASN A 44 13.19 7.05 9.09
C ASN A 44 13.34 5.86 8.10
N CYS A 45 14.04 6.03 6.98
CA CYS A 45 14.31 4.93 6.05
C CYS A 45 15.49 4.06 6.53
N THR A 46 15.47 2.80 6.13
CA THR A 46 16.61 1.87 6.28
C THR A 46 17.05 1.34 4.92
N ILE A 47 18.25 0.78 4.85
CA ILE A 47 18.69 0.05 3.66
C ILE A 47 17.91 -1.26 3.60
N LEU A 48 17.22 -1.50 2.49
CA LEU A 48 16.49 -2.74 2.24
C LEU A 48 17.28 -3.64 1.27
N PRO A 49 17.04 -4.97 1.28
CA PRO A 49 17.87 -5.91 0.53
C PRO A 49 17.89 -5.69 -0.98
N THR A 50 16.83 -5.11 -1.57
CA THR A 50 16.78 -4.81 -3.00
C THR A 50 16.87 -3.30 -3.26
N PHE A 51 17.68 -2.90 -4.24
CA PHE A 51 17.88 -1.50 -4.64
C PHE A 51 16.57 -0.79 -4.98
N ASN A 52 15.65 -1.53 -5.61
CA ASN A 52 14.32 -1.03 -5.95
C ASN A 52 13.52 -0.62 -4.71
N GLU A 53 13.78 -1.16 -3.51
CA GLU A 53 13.07 -0.80 -2.27
C GLU A 53 13.66 0.43 -1.54
N CYS A 54 14.77 1.00 -2.02
CA CYS A 54 15.45 2.15 -1.38
C CYS A 54 14.87 3.49 -1.84
N LEU A 55 13.59 3.71 -1.56
CA LEU A 55 12.83 4.93 -1.88
C LEU A 55 12.39 5.67 -0.61
N CYS A 56 12.60 6.99 -0.56
CA CYS A 56 12.14 7.84 0.55
C CYS A 56 10.65 8.19 0.36
N CYS A 57 9.88 8.29 1.45
CA CYS A 57 8.46 8.67 1.36
C CYS A 57 8.27 10.09 0.81
N ASN A 58 9.26 10.97 0.97
CA ASN A 58 9.24 12.32 0.42
C ASN A 58 9.43 12.33 -1.11
N GLU A 59 9.92 11.23 -1.69
CA GLU A 59 10.09 11.06 -3.13
C GLU A 59 8.97 10.21 -3.76
N PHE A 60 8.06 9.64 -2.98
CA PHE A 60 7.20 8.55 -3.45
C PHE A 60 6.13 8.98 -4.46
N ASP A 61 5.17 9.78 -4.00
CA ASP A 61 4.03 10.24 -4.79
C ASP A 61 3.59 11.60 -4.23
N HIS A 62 3.12 12.50 -5.09
CA HIS A 62 2.59 13.80 -4.67
C HIS A 62 1.47 13.65 -3.64
N TYR A 63 0.65 12.60 -3.71
CA TYR A 63 -0.38 12.37 -2.69
C TYR A 63 0.20 12.13 -1.29
N VAL A 64 1.37 11.51 -1.19
CA VAL A 64 2.05 11.34 0.11
C VAL A 64 2.56 12.68 0.62
N THR A 65 3.03 13.56 -0.28
CA THR A 65 3.52 14.89 0.12
C THR A 65 2.43 15.76 0.75
N ASP A 66 1.16 15.59 0.36
CA ASP A 66 0.02 16.27 0.98
C ASP A 66 -0.13 15.94 2.47
N TYR A 67 0.10 14.67 2.85
CA TYR A 67 0.04 14.22 4.25
C TYR A 67 1.28 14.62 5.06
N ILE A 68 2.47 14.57 4.44
CA ILE A 68 3.75 14.87 5.10
C ILE A 68 3.85 16.36 5.44
N ASN A 69 3.58 17.26 4.48
CA ASN A 69 3.74 18.70 4.69
C ASN A 69 2.78 19.29 5.74
N SER A 70 1.67 18.60 6.02
CA SER A 70 0.64 19.06 6.94
C SER A 70 0.78 18.53 8.37
N HIS A 71 1.50 17.42 8.59
CA HIS A 71 1.48 16.73 9.88
C HIS A 71 2.85 16.19 10.36
N THR A 72 3.75 15.77 9.47
CA THR A 72 4.97 15.03 9.87
C THR A 72 6.03 15.00 8.78
N LYS A 73 7.32 14.97 9.13
CA LYS A 73 8.42 14.78 8.16
C LYS A 73 8.44 13.40 7.49
N CYS A 74 7.70 12.41 8.01
CA CYS A 74 7.67 11.06 7.49
C CYS A 74 6.26 10.47 7.54
N ILE A 75 5.79 9.89 6.43
CA ILE A 75 4.44 9.30 6.34
C ILE A 75 4.23 8.15 7.33
N SER A 76 5.29 7.40 7.67
CA SER A 76 5.18 6.32 8.64
C SER A 76 4.92 6.82 10.07
N LEU A 77 5.16 8.09 10.35
CA LEU A 77 4.85 8.74 11.63
C LEU A 77 3.50 9.45 11.63
N HIS A 78 2.77 9.44 10.51
CA HIS A 78 1.44 10.05 10.43
C HIS A 78 0.46 9.28 11.33
N PRO A 79 -0.42 9.94 12.11
CA PRO A 79 -1.36 9.25 13.01
C PRO A 79 -2.24 8.22 12.28
N ASP A 80 -2.75 8.58 11.10
CA ASP A 80 -3.57 7.68 10.30
C ASP A 80 -2.80 6.46 9.75
N PHE A 81 -1.47 6.51 9.68
CA PHE A 81 -0.67 5.38 9.21
C PHE A 81 -0.92 4.14 10.09
N ASP A 82 -0.90 4.32 11.41
CA ASP A 82 -1.08 3.20 12.34
C ASP A 82 -2.51 2.65 12.23
N THR A 83 -3.51 3.54 12.13
CA THR A 83 -4.91 3.15 11.94
C THR A 83 -5.12 2.38 10.65
N VAL A 84 -4.57 2.83 9.53
CA VAL A 84 -4.85 2.27 8.22
C VAL A 84 -3.98 1.04 7.92
N CYS A 85 -2.71 1.08 8.31
CA CYS A 85 -1.73 0.08 7.90
C CYS A 85 -1.39 -0.93 8.99
N LEU A 86 -1.60 -0.62 10.27
CA LEU A 86 -1.16 -1.48 11.38
C LEU A 86 -2.31 -2.00 12.26
N ASN A 87 -3.51 -1.44 12.17
CA ASN A 87 -4.66 -1.90 12.94
C ASN A 87 -5.18 -3.25 12.40
N PRO A 88 -5.17 -4.34 13.21
CA PRO A 88 -5.58 -5.67 12.76
C PRO A 88 -7.03 -5.70 12.23
N VAL A 89 -7.95 -4.98 12.88
CA VAL A 89 -9.37 -4.97 12.48
C VAL A 89 -9.56 -4.33 11.10
N ILE A 90 -8.80 -3.27 10.83
CA ILE A 90 -8.84 -2.60 9.51
C ILE A 90 -8.24 -3.52 8.44
N LEU A 91 -7.13 -4.20 8.73
CA LEU A 91 -6.50 -5.13 7.79
C LEU A 91 -7.37 -6.36 7.50
N GLU A 92 -8.03 -6.91 8.52
CA GLU A 92 -8.98 -8.02 8.40
C GLU A 92 -10.20 -7.59 7.55
N THR A 93 -10.75 -6.40 7.81
CA THR A 93 -11.86 -5.84 7.03
C THR A 93 -11.46 -5.64 5.57
N ALA A 94 -10.28 -5.06 5.34
CA ALA A 94 -9.71 -4.90 4.00
C ALA A 94 -9.51 -6.24 3.29
N TYR A 95 -9.08 -7.27 4.01
CA TYR A 95 -8.93 -8.61 3.45
C TYR A 95 -10.27 -9.22 3.04
N ILE A 96 -11.31 -9.07 3.87
CA ILE A 96 -12.69 -9.51 3.56
C ILE A 96 -13.18 -8.84 2.27
N ILE A 97 -12.99 -7.53 2.13
CA ILE A 97 -13.36 -6.79 0.91
C ILE A 97 -12.58 -7.31 -0.29
N TYR A 98 -11.27 -7.51 -0.14
CA TYR A 98 -10.39 -8.02 -1.20
C TYR A 98 -10.84 -9.38 -1.72
N ILE A 99 -11.09 -10.37 -0.85
CA ILE A 99 -11.50 -11.71 -1.27
C ILE A 99 -12.90 -11.74 -1.89
N ARG A 100 -13.82 -10.88 -1.43
CA ARG A 100 -15.17 -10.73 -2.02
C ARG A 100 -15.08 -10.32 -3.48
N TYR A 101 -14.22 -9.36 -3.79
CA TYR A 101 -13.99 -8.92 -5.16
C TYR A 101 -13.28 -9.99 -6.01
N LYS A 102 -12.24 -10.63 -5.46
CA LYS A 102 -11.33 -11.50 -6.24
C LYS A 102 -11.83 -12.92 -6.49
N SER A 103 -12.59 -13.50 -5.55
CA SER A 103 -12.85 -14.95 -5.55
C SER A 103 -14.33 -15.32 -5.53
N GLN A 104 -15.24 -14.41 -5.12
CA GLN A 104 -16.67 -14.66 -4.87
C GLN A 104 -17.00 -15.95 -4.05
N ARG A 105 -15.99 -16.60 -3.48
CA ARG A 105 -16.04 -17.91 -2.79
C ARG A 105 -14.95 -17.93 -1.72
N GLY A 106 -15.34 -18.26 -0.49
CA GLY A 106 -14.45 -18.36 0.67
C GLY A 106 -14.85 -17.44 1.82
N ARG A 107 -14.55 -17.88 3.05
CA ARG A 107 -14.67 -17.08 4.28
C ARG A 107 -13.26 -16.60 4.64
N ALA A 108 -13.10 -15.33 5.01
CA ALA A 108 -11.85 -14.85 5.58
C ALA A 108 -11.50 -15.66 6.84
N PRO A 109 -10.20 -15.88 7.13
CA PRO A 109 -9.82 -16.46 8.42
C PRO A 109 -10.26 -15.51 9.55
N ASP A 110 -10.47 -16.06 10.75
CA ASP A 110 -10.87 -15.24 11.89
C ASP A 110 -9.78 -14.21 12.26
N HIS A 111 -8.51 -14.56 12.04
CA HIS A 111 -7.36 -13.66 12.17
C HIS A 111 -6.36 -13.86 11.05
N LEU A 112 -5.74 -12.76 10.61
CA LEU A 112 -4.63 -12.79 9.66
C LEU A 112 -3.32 -13.15 10.36
N ASN A 113 -2.54 -14.04 9.77
CA ASN A 113 -1.16 -14.25 10.21
C ASN A 113 -0.27 -13.07 9.79
N ASN A 114 0.94 -12.95 10.38
CA ASN A 114 1.84 -11.83 10.09
C ASN A 114 2.17 -11.65 8.60
N LYS A 115 2.30 -12.74 7.83
CA LYS A 115 2.53 -12.67 6.38
C LYS A 115 1.33 -12.03 5.68
N GLN A 116 0.11 -12.47 6.01
CA GLN A 116 -1.13 -11.91 5.46
C GLN A 116 -1.32 -10.44 5.88
N SER A 117 -1.15 -10.11 7.16
CA SER A 117 -1.25 -8.74 7.68
C SER A 117 -0.26 -7.81 6.99
N ARG A 118 0.99 -8.23 6.82
CA ARG A 118 2.02 -7.46 6.11
C ARG A 118 1.64 -7.18 4.65
N LEU A 119 1.18 -8.21 3.92
CA LEU A 119 0.74 -8.06 2.52
C LEU A 119 -0.49 -7.14 2.40
N MET A 120 -1.42 -7.22 3.36
CA MET A 120 -2.59 -6.33 3.39
C MET A 120 -2.21 -4.90 3.76
N ALA A 121 -1.30 -4.71 4.72
CA ALA A 121 -0.79 -3.40 5.12
C ALA A 121 -0.13 -2.67 3.94
N TYR A 122 0.68 -3.38 3.15
CA TYR A 122 1.26 -2.84 1.91
C TYR A 122 0.18 -2.38 0.92
N ARG A 123 -0.87 -3.19 0.70
CA ARG A 123 -1.99 -2.83 -0.18
C ARG A 123 -2.78 -1.64 0.36
N GLN A 124 -3.06 -1.62 1.66
CA GLN A 124 -3.80 -0.54 2.31
C GLN A 124 -3.05 0.78 2.26
N PHE A 125 -1.73 0.77 2.48
CA PHE A 125 -0.89 1.95 2.30
C PHE A 125 -1.08 2.56 0.90
N ILE A 126 -0.95 1.75 -0.15
CA ILE A 126 -1.11 2.22 -1.53
C ILE A 126 -2.53 2.74 -1.78
N ASN A 127 -3.56 2.02 -1.34
CA ASN A 127 -4.95 2.43 -1.49
C ASN A 127 -5.21 3.77 -0.78
N TRP A 128 -4.66 3.95 0.42
CA TRP A 128 -4.84 5.16 1.21
C TRP A 128 -4.20 6.37 0.56
N VAL A 129 -2.90 6.27 0.22
CA VAL A 129 -2.17 7.41 -0.33
C VAL A 129 -2.66 7.75 -1.73
N ARG A 130 -3.05 6.76 -2.54
CA ARG A 130 -3.59 6.98 -3.90
C ARG A 130 -5.11 7.12 -3.95
N ARG A 131 -5.79 7.25 -2.81
CA ARG A 131 -7.25 7.41 -2.72
C ARG A 131 -8.04 6.35 -3.52
N GLY A 132 -7.56 5.11 -3.54
CA GLY A 132 -8.19 4.00 -4.25
C GLY A 132 -8.01 4.00 -5.77
N GLN A 133 -7.16 4.86 -6.34
CA GLN A 133 -6.88 4.85 -7.78
C GLN A 133 -6.28 3.50 -8.22
N HIS A 134 -6.83 2.96 -9.31
CA HIS A 134 -6.43 1.67 -9.84
C HIS A 134 -5.00 1.68 -10.37
N LEU A 135 -4.21 0.67 -9.99
CA LEU A 135 -2.94 0.37 -10.62
C LEU A 135 -3.23 -0.44 -11.89
N GLY A 136 -2.85 0.07 -13.06
CA GLY A 136 -2.94 -0.69 -14.30
C GLY A 136 -2.17 -2.01 -14.18
N LYS A 137 -2.59 -3.07 -14.90
CA LYS A 137 -2.08 -4.44 -14.77
C LYS A 137 -0.54 -4.58 -14.85
N LYS A 138 0.15 -3.62 -15.47
CA LYS A 138 1.62 -3.61 -15.66
C LYS A 138 2.40 -2.76 -14.64
N PHE A 139 1.71 -2.07 -13.74
CA PHE A 139 2.37 -1.12 -12.83
C PHE A 139 2.43 -1.68 -11.41
N ARG A 140 3.64 -2.05 -11.01
CA ARG A 140 3.95 -2.32 -9.60
C ARG A 140 4.58 -1.07 -8.99
N VAL A 141 4.12 -0.72 -7.80
CA VAL A 141 4.56 0.47 -7.08
C VAL A 141 5.53 0.07 -5.99
N VAL A 142 6.70 0.70 -5.98
CA VAL A 142 7.73 0.52 -4.94
C VAL A 142 7.30 1.25 -3.67
N ILE A 143 7.01 0.53 -2.59
CA ILE A 143 6.65 1.14 -1.30
C ILE A 143 7.90 1.77 -0.64
N PRO A 144 7.79 2.96 -0.01
CA PRO A 144 8.93 3.61 0.65
C PRO A 144 9.56 2.75 1.75
N SER A 145 10.86 2.86 1.91
CA SER A 145 11.63 2.07 2.88
C SER A 145 11.16 2.28 4.33
N CYS A 146 10.87 3.52 4.73
CA CYS A 146 10.35 3.82 6.08
C CYS A 146 9.00 3.13 6.36
N VAL A 147 8.15 3.01 5.33
CA VAL A 147 6.85 2.33 5.41
C VAL A 147 7.06 0.82 5.52
N VAL A 148 7.87 0.24 4.63
CA VAL A 148 8.22 -1.19 4.66
C VAL A 148 8.80 -1.57 6.02
N THR A 149 9.72 -0.78 6.54
CA THR A 149 10.38 -1.01 7.83
C THR A 149 9.38 -1.00 8.97
N LYS A 150 8.50 0.01 9.04
CA LYS A 150 7.50 0.10 10.11
C LYS A 150 6.50 -1.06 10.06
N ILE A 151 6.04 -1.45 8.87
CA ILE A 151 5.14 -2.60 8.69
C ILE A 151 5.82 -3.92 9.04
N ARG A 152 7.07 -4.14 8.63
CA ARG A 152 7.83 -5.35 8.99
C ARG A 152 8.10 -5.44 10.49
N GLY A 153 8.29 -4.30 11.16
CA GLY A 153 8.40 -4.23 12.62
C GLY A 153 7.11 -4.63 13.35
N ALA A 154 5.95 -4.20 12.83
CA ALA A 154 4.64 -4.56 13.39
C ALA A 154 4.24 -6.01 13.10
N PHE A 155 4.59 -6.52 11.92
CA PHE A 155 4.27 -7.87 11.45
C PHE A 155 5.56 -8.59 11.01
N PRO A 156 6.37 -9.11 11.94
CA PRO A 156 7.65 -9.73 11.63
C PRO A 156 7.48 -11.07 10.91
N SER A 157 8.47 -11.43 10.08
CA SER A 157 8.64 -12.78 9.55
C SER A 157 9.35 -13.65 10.58
N GLU A 158 8.90 -14.89 10.79
CA GLU A 158 9.50 -15.82 11.77
C GLU A 158 10.97 -16.10 11.46
N ASP A 159 11.31 -16.26 10.18
CA ASP A 159 12.68 -16.54 9.71
C ASP A 159 13.48 -15.26 9.38
N GLY A 160 12.90 -14.07 9.54
CA GLY A 160 13.51 -12.80 9.12
C GLY A 160 13.66 -12.63 7.60
N ASN A 161 13.32 -13.64 6.80
CA ASN A 161 13.34 -13.59 5.35
C ASN A 161 12.08 -12.90 4.82
N TYR A 162 12.28 -11.87 3.99
CA TYR A 162 11.23 -11.13 3.31
C TYR A 162 11.45 -11.25 1.80
N GLU A 163 10.42 -11.69 1.07
CA GLU A 163 10.38 -11.54 -0.39
C GLU A 163 10.38 -10.04 -0.73
N GLY A 164 11.33 -9.62 -1.56
CA GLY A 164 11.49 -8.23 -2.01
C GLY A 164 10.53 -7.87 -3.14
N PHE A 165 10.78 -6.73 -3.79
CA PHE A 165 9.99 -6.29 -4.93
C PHE A 165 10.26 -7.14 -6.17
N HIS A 166 9.21 -7.75 -6.72
CA HIS A 166 9.25 -8.41 -8.03
C HIS A 166 8.61 -7.50 -9.07
N GLU A 167 9.21 -7.34 -10.24
CA GLU A 167 8.60 -6.67 -11.39
C GLU A 167 7.39 -7.45 -11.92
N ALA A 168 6.51 -6.81 -12.68
CA ALA A 168 5.42 -7.51 -13.36
C ALA A 168 6.01 -8.29 -14.54
N SER A 169 5.87 -9.61 -14.57
CA SER A 169 6.27 -10.41 -15.73
C SER A 169 5.19 -10.31 -16.83
N ASP A 170 5.62 -10.30 -18.09
CA ASP A 170 4.73 -10.33 -19.27
C ASP A 170 3.87 -11.61 -19.38
N SER A 171 3.94 -12.52 -18.40
CA SER A 171 3.20 -13.79 -18.38
C SER A 171 1.81 -13.70 -17.72
N ASP A 172 1.47 -12.60 -17.05
CA ASP A 172 0.15 -12.41 -16.40
C ASP A 172 -0.94 -11.96 -17.40
N THR A 173 -0.69 -12.03 -18.71
CA THR A 173 -1.62 -11.59 -19.76
C THR A 173 -2.74 -12.57 -20.11
N ASP A 174 -2.65 -13.85 -19.75
CA ASP A 174 -3.66 -14.83 -20.17
C ASP A 174 -4.36 -15.46 -18.97
N SER A 175 -5.38 -14.78 -18.46
CA SER A 175 -6.55 -15.40 -17.84
C SER A 175 -7.71 -14.42 -17.97
N GLU A 176 -8.67 -14.82 -18.81
CA GLU A 176 -9.87 -14.13 -19.29
C GLU A 176 -10.67 -13.37 -18.23
#